data_AF-A0A8U0HUY3-F1
#
_entry.id   AF-A0A8U0HUY3-F1
#
_cell.length_a   1.000
_cell.length_b   1.000
_cell.length_c   1.000
_cell.angle_alpha   90.00
_cell.angle_beta   90.00
_cell.angle_gamma   90.00
#
_symmetry.space_group_name_H-M   'P 1'
#
loop_
_entity.id
_entity.type
_entity.pdbx_description
1 polymer ?
#
loop_
_entity_poly.entity_id
_entity_poly.type
_entity_poly.pdbx_seq_one_letter_code
_entity_poly.pdbx_strand_id
1 'polypeptide(L)'
;MTDRDVALSAPMPTFVEEVQTITDAGELRRRLADRIDALGDALDLLETWTEESRETQTELASKYDTAKQLARDEIRNAADGEDPSDISAVDLLDHAAVDDQTKRRLQEYSTKLSVYLNEEESYGAARSALLGALDDELDLYGRLLPELETGETTPEEARQRIARFARDDALGPPNRTAADVVLEAEIDAA
;
A
#
# COMPACT_ATOMS: atom_id res chain seq x y z
N MET A 1 -18.74 -42.83 1.15
CA MET A 1 -17.49 -42.05 1.19
C MET A 1 -17.48 -41.26 -0.10
N THR A 2 -18.15 -40.11 -0.06
CA THR A 2 -18.54 -39.36 -1.24
C THR A 2 -17.57 -38.21 -1.37
N ASP A 3 -16.79 -38.22 -2.45
CA ASP A 3 -16.04 -37.07 -2.95
C ASP A 3 -16.94 -35.84 -2.93
N ARG A 4 -16.59 -34.87 -2.08
CA ARG A 4 -17.06 -33.50 -2.23
C ARG A 4 -16.01 -32.81 -3.06
N ASP A 5 -16.26 -32.76 -4.37
CA ASP A 5 -15.77 -31.70 -5.24
C ASP A 5 -16.14 -30.37 -4.58
N VAL A 6 -15.16 -29.78 -3.91
CA VAL A 6 -15.17 -28.35 -3.62
C VAL A 6 -14.96 -27.71 -4.98
N ALA A 7 -16.05 -27.29 -5.61
CA ALA A 7 -15.98 -26.34 -6.70
C ALA A 7 -15.31 -25.08 -6.15
N LEU A 8 -13.99 -25.01 -6.30
CA LEU A 8 -13.24 -23.76 -6.28
C LEU A 8 -13.97 -22.88 -7.29
N SER A 9 -14.59 -21.80 -6.80
CA SER A 9 -15.13 -20.75 -7.67
C SER A 9 -14.05 -20.47 -8.71
N ALA A 10 -14.38 -20.59 -10.00
CA ALA A 10 -13.41 -20.23 -11.03
C ALA A 10 -12.93 -18.80 -10.72
N PRO A 11 -11.60 -18.54 -10.69
CA PRO A 11 -11.10 -17.20 -10.41
C PRO A 11 -11.78 -16.24 -11.37
N MET A 12 -12.20 -15.08 -10.86
CA MET A 12 -12.79 -14.05 -11.73
C MET A 12 -11.80 -13.74 -12.85
N PRO A 13 -12.27 -13.65 -14.11
CA PRO A 13 -11.39 -13.36 -15.22
C PRO A 13 -10.69 -12.01 -14.96
N THR A 14 -9.40 -11.97 -15.22
CA THR A 14 -8.60 -10.76 -15.10
C THR A 14 -9.06 -9.72 -16.13
N PHE A 15 -8.77 -8.44 -15.89
CA PHE A 15 -9.06 -7.39 -16.86
C PHE A 15 -8.51 -7.71 -18.25
N VAL A 16 -7.28 -8.21 -18.30
CA VAL A 16 -6.59 -8.55 -19.55
C VAL A 16 -7.33 -9.66 -20.29
N GLU A 17 -7.74 -10.72 -19.59
CA GLU A 17 -8.51 -11.84 -20.15
C GLU A 17 -9.87 -11.40 -20.69
N GLU A 18 -10.58 -10.54 -19.96
CA GLU A 18 -11.84 -9.96 -20.43
C GLU A 18 -11.65 -9.18 -21.73
N VAL A 19 -10.67 -8.26 -21.74
CA VAL A 19 -10.34 -7.45 -22.91
C VAL A 19 -9.98 -8.30 -24.12
N GLN A 20 -9.30 -9.45 -23.93
CA GLN A 20 -8.94 -10.34 -25.04
C GLN A 20 -10.16 -10.89 -25.81
N THR A 21 -11.34 -10.89 -25.19
CA THR A 21 -12.58 -11.39 -25.81
C THR A 21 -13.34 -10.33 -26.63
N ILE A 22 -13.00 -9.04 -26.46
CA ILE A 22 -13.77 -7.93 -27.05
C ILE A 22 -13.31 -7.63 -28.47
N THR A 23 -14.17 -7.84 -29.46
CA THR A 23 -13.87 -7.57 -30.87
C THR A 23 -14.38 -6.20 -31.36
N ASP A 24 -15.41 -5.65 -30.72
CA ASP A 24 -16.00 -4.36 -31.10
C ASP A 24 -15.20 -3.18 -30.53
N ALA A 25 -14.96 -2.17 -31.36
CA ALA A 25 -14.21 -0.97 -30.96
C ALA A 25 -14.97 -0.10 -29.95
N GLY A 26 -16.29 -0.04 -30.05
CA GLY A 26 -17.13 0.73 -29.12
C GLY A 26 -17.18 0.09 -27.74
N GLU A 27 -17.35 -1.22 -27.68
CA GLU A 27 -17.29 -2.02 -26.46
C GLU A 27 -15.92 -1.95 -25.79
N LEU A 28 -14.83 -2.12 -26.56
CA LEU A 28 -13.47 -2.03 -26.03
C LEU A 28 -13.23 -0.66 -25.40
N ARG A 29 -13.61 0.44 -26.07
CA ARG A 29 -13.47 1.78 -25.50
C ARG A 29 -14.25 1.96 -24.20
N ARG A 30 -15.49 1.46 -24.11
CA ARG A 30 -16.24 1.52 -22.85
C ARG A 30 -15.52 0.77 -21.74
N ARG A 31 -15.06 -0.46 -22.02
CA ARG A 31 -14.33 -1.26 -21.02
C ARG A 31 -13.03 -0.61 -20.56
N LEU A 32 -12.31 0.07 -21.46
CA LEU A 32 -11.11 0.85 -21.11
C LEU A 32 -11.45 2.08 -20.28
N ALA A 33 -12.54 2.80 -20.60
CA ALA A 33 -13.00 3.93 -19.80
C ALA A 33 -13.39 3.49 -18.38
N ASP A 34 -14.18 2.43 -18.25
CA ASP A 34 -14.54 1.84 -16.96
C ASP A 34 -13.29 1.40 -16.16
N ARG A 35 -12.23 0.96 -16.87
CA ARG A 35 -10.96 0.61 -16.22
C ARG A 35 -10.18 1.83 -15.75
N ILE A 36 -10.24 2.95 -16.46
CA ILE A 36 -9.63 4.20 -16.01
C ILE A 36 -10.32 4.69 -14.73
N ASP A 37 -11.64 4.58 -14.64
CA ASP A 37 -12.37 4.91 -13.42
C ASP A 37 -11.91 4.01 -12.26
N ALA A 38 -11.82 2.70 -12.48
CA ALA A 38 -11.32 1.74 -11.48
C ALA A 38 -9.83 1.97 -11.09
N LEU A 39 -9.01 2.51 -12.00
CA LEU A 39 -7.64 2.92 -11.69
C LEU A 39 -7.61 4.13 -10.76
N GLY A 40 -8.56 5.06 -10.91
CA GLY A 40 -8.78 6.14 -9.96
C GLY A 40 -9.09 5.62 -8.55
N ASP A 41 -10.03 4.66 -8.45
CA ASP A 41 -10.36 4.03 -7.17
C ASP A 41 -9.14 3.34 -6.52
N ALA A 42 -8.32 2.65 -7.34
CA ALA A 42 -7.10 2.00 -6.86
C ALA A 42 -6.04 3.00 -6.37
N LEU A 43 -5.92 4.17 -7.01
CA LEU A 43 -5.03 5.24 -6.57
C LEU A 43 -5.49 5.85 -5.24
N ASP A 44 -6.79 6.14 -5.11
CA ASP A 44 -7.39 6.67 -3.89
C ASP A 44 -7.21 5.71 -2.70
N LEU A 45 -7.31 4.41 -2.95
CA LEU A 45 -7.04 3.37 -1.94
C LEU A 45 -5.58 3.38 -1.49
N LEU A 46 -4.63 3.47 -2.42
CA LEU A 46 -3.20 3.55 -2.08
C LEU A 46 -2.85 4.83 -1.32
N GLU A 47 -3.49 5.96 -1.65
CA GLU A 47 -3.36 7.21 -0.90
C GLU A 47 -3.87 7.01 0.52
N THR A 48 -5.07 6.44 0.69
CA THR A 48 -5.66 6.14 2.01
C THR A 48 -4.71 5.27 2.87
N TRP A 49 -4.20 4.16 2.33
CA TRP A 49 -3.24 3.32 3.06
C TRP A 49 -1.94 4.05 3.41
N THR A 50 -1.50 4.98 2.57
CA THR A 50 -0.32 5.80 2.82
C THR A 50 -0.57 6.81 3.95
N GLU A 51 -1.77 7.40 3.99
CA GLU A 51 -2.18 8.32 5.05
C GLU A 51 -2.34 7.60 6.39
N GLU A 52 -3.07 6.48 6.43
CA GLU A 52 -3.25 5.67 7.66
C GLU A 52 -1.91 5.21 8.23
N SER A 53 -0.97 4.86 7.35
CA SER A 53 0.40 4.54 7.71
C SER A 53 1.11 5.73 8.38
N ARG A 54 1.08 6.92 7.75
CA ARG A 54 1.68 8.13 8.33
C ARG A 54 1.06 8.52 9.67
N GLU A 55 -0.25 8.36 9.82
CA GLU A 55 -0.95 8.60 11.07
C GLU A 55 -0.49 7.65 12.16
N THR A 56 -0.42 6.34 11.86
CA THR A 56 0.08 5.32 12.79
C THR A 56 1.52 5.61 13.22
N GLN A 57 2.38 5.99 12.27
CA GLN A 57 3.76 6.40 12.55
C GLN A 57 3.80 7.59 13.53
N THR A 58 3.00 8.62 13.24
CA THR A 58 2.93 9.85 14.04
C THR A 58 2.43 9.56 15.44
N GLU A 59 1.42 8.71 15.59
CA GLU A 59 0.87 8.31 16.87
C GLU A 59 1.89 7.54 17.71
N LEU A 60 2.57 6.55 17.13
CA LEU A 60 3.60 5.76 17.81
C LEU A 60 4.79 6.63 18.24
N ALA A 61 5.26 7.53 17.37
CA ALA A 61 6.31 8.49 17.68
C ALA A 61 5.91 9.42 18.83
N SER A 62 4.69 9.98 18.79
CA SER A 62 4.15 10.85 19.83
C SER A 62 4.03 10.14 21.19
N LYS A 63 3.55 8.90 21.20
CA LYS A 63 3.47 8.07 22.41
C LYS A 63 4.85 7.76 22.99
N TYR A 64 5.84 7.49 22.13
CA TYR A 64 7.22 7.28 22.56
C TYR A 64 7.85 8.56 23.13
N ASP A 65 7.63 9.70 22.48
CA ASP A 65 8.10 11.01 22.96
C ASP A 65 7.47 11.39 24.30
N THR A 66 6.18 11.13 24.47
CA THR A 66 5.47 11.34 25.74
C THR A 66 6.06 10.48 26.85
N ALA A 67 6.39 9.21 26.58
CA ALA A 67 7.04 8.33 27.55
C ALA A 67 8.45 8.83 27.93
N LYS A 68 9.22 9.36 26.97
CA LYS A 68 10.52 9.99 27.26
C LYS A 68 10.36 11.25 28.11
N GLN A 69 9.40 12.10 27.82
CA GLN A 69 9.14 13.30 28.63
C GLN A 69 8.76 12.94 30.06
N LEU A 70 7.88 11.95 30.24
CA LEU A 70 7.50 11.47 31.57
C LEU A 70 8.71 10.97 32.38
N ALA A 71 9.58 10.16 31.76
CA ALA A 71 10.80 9.68 32.40
C ALA A 71 11.72 10.85 32.80
N ARG A 72 11.88 11.84 31.91
CA ARG A 72 12.70 13.02 32.19
C ARG A 72 12.13 13.88 33.31
N ASP A 73 10.81 14.00 33.39
CA ASP A 73 10.14 14.71 34.47
C ASP A 73 10.31 14.00 35.81
N GLU A 74 10.23 12.66 35.84
CA GLU A 74 10.53 11.85 37.03
C GLU A 74 11.97 12.06 37.52
N ILE A 75 12.95 12.08 36.61
CA ILE A 75 14.35 12.35 36.93
C ILE A 75 14.52 13.77 37.50
N ARG A 76 13.93 14.78 36.85
CA ARG A 76 13.98 16.18 37.30
C ARG A 76 13.39 16.35 38.69
N ASN A 77 12.32 15.61 38.99
CA ASN A 77 11.66 15.67 40.30
C ASN A 77 12.45 14.95 41.40
N ALA A 78 13.34 14.00 41.04
CA ALA A 78 14.11 13.20 41.97
C ALA A 78 15.51 13.75 42.28
N ALA A 79 16.07 14.61 41.43
CA ALA A 79 17.44 15.12 41.56
C ALA A 79 17.58 16.62 41.25
N ASP A 80 18.42 17.32 42.02
CA ASP A 80 19.01 18.62 41.68
C ASP A 80 20.39 18.37 41.05
N GLY A 81 20.48 18.16 39.74
CA GLY A 81 21.77 17.81 39.13
C GLY A 81 21.82 17.84 37.60
N GLU A 82 21.73 16.66 36.98
CA GLU A 82 21.85 16.49 35.53
C GLU A 82 20.59 16.94 34.80
N ASP A 83 20.73 17.64 33.67
CA ASP A 83 19.58 17.94 32.82
C ASP A 83 19.12 16.63 32.18
N PRO A 84 17.90 16.16 32.47
CA PRO A 84 17.40 14.91 31.89
C PRO A 84 17.22 14.97 30.37
N SER A 85 17.33 16.15 29.75
CA SER A 85 17.37 16.29 28.28
C SER A 85 18.61 15.64 27.65
N ASP A 86 19.74 15.59 28.37
CA ASP A 86 21.01 15.01 27.92
C ASP A 86 21.05 13.47 28.04
N ILE A 87 20.11 12.89 28.80
CA ILE A 87 20.02 11.44 29.00
C ILE A 87 19.43 10.78 27.75
N SER A 88 20.13 9.78 27.22
CA SER A 88 19.68 9.04 26.05
C SER A 88 18.45 8.20 26.36
N ALA A 89 17.66 7.86 25.33
CA ALA A 89 16.44 7.07 25.56
C ALA A 89 16.71 5.65 26.09
N VAL A 90 17.90 5.10 25.85
CA VAL A 90 18.35 3.83 26.41
C VAL A 90 18.67 4.01 27.89
N ASP A 91 19.41 5.06 28.24
CA ASP A 91 19.79 5.34 29.63
C ASP A 91 18.57 5.68 30.51
N LEU A 92 17.49 6.24 29.93
CA LEU A 92 16.21 6.44 30.64
C LEU A 92 15.60 5.12 31.14
N LEU A 93 15.80 4.00 30.44
CA LEU A 93 15.26 2.69 30.85
C LEU A 93 15.98 2.12 32.09
N ASP A 94 17.27 2.43 32.23
CA ASP A 94 18.10 1.95 33.33
C ASP A 94 18.16 2.95 34.50
N HIS A 95 17.62 4.16 34.31
CA HIS A 95 17.71 5.22 35.31
C HIS A 95 16.91 4.89 36.58
N ALA A 96 17.56 5.01 37.74
CA ALA A 96 17.00 4.61 39.03
C ALA A 96 15.77 5.44 39.46
N ALA A 97 15.71 6.71 39.05
CA ALA A 97 14.59 7.60 39.36
C ALA A 97 13.35 7.41 38.47
N VAL A 98 13.45 6.61 37.40
CA VAL A 98 12.33 6.38 36.49
C VAL A 98 11.49 5.20 36.99
N ASP A 99 10.18 5.38 37.05
CA ASP A 99 9.23 4.37 37.53
C ASP A 99 9.09 3.19 36.54
N ASP A 100 8.80 2.01 37.08
CA ASP A 100 8.65 0.78 36.31
C ASP A 100 7.50 0.85 35.27
N GLN A 101 6.45 1.64 35.52
CA GLN A 101 5.40 1.90 34.54
C GLN A 101 5.92 2.73 33.36
N THR A 102 6.72 3.76 33.64
CA THR A 102 7.31 4.62 32.61
C THR A 102 8.35 3.87 31.79
N LYS A 103 9.18 3.03 32.44
CA LYS A 103 10.10 2.09 31.76
C LYS A 103 9.37 1.13 30.83
N ARG A 104 8.27 0.52 31.30
CA ARG A 104 7.45 -0.37 30.45
C ARG A 104 6.90 0.36 29.22
N ARG A 105 6.39 1.59 29.38
CA ARG A 105 5.88 2.40 28.26
C ARG A 105 6.99 2.76 27.26
N LEU A 106 8.17 3.15 27.75
CA LEU A 106 9.33 3.42 26.91
C LEU A 106 9.72 2.19 26.08
N GLN A 107 9.80 1.02 26.71
CA GLN A 107 10.14 -0.22 26.03
C GLN A 107 9.07 -0.64 25.02
N GLU A 108 7.80 -0.54 25.41
CA GLU A 108 6.65 -0.88 24.56
C GLU A 108 6.63 -0.03 23.28
N TYR A 109 6.67 1.30 23.41
CA TYR A 109 6.57 2.19 22.26
C TYR A 109 7.85 2.23 21.43
N SER A 110 9.03 2.06 22.04
CA SER A 110 10.28 1.85 21.30
C SER A 110 10.20 0.61 20.41
N THR A 111 9.74 -0.52 20.97
CA THR A 111 9.60 -1.78 20.23
C THR A 111 8.57 -1.66 19.13
N LYS A 112 7.38 -1.13 19.44
CA LYS A 112 6.30 -0.95 18.45
C LYS A 112 6.75 -0.05 17.31
N LEU A 113 7.36 1.09 17.60
CA LEU A 113 7.86 2.00 16.58
C LEU A 113 8.97 1.35 15.73
N SER A 114 9.89 0.60 16.34
CA SER A 114 10.96 -0.07 15.60
C SER A 114 10.43 -1.17 14.68
N VAL A 115 9.48 -1.99 15.14
CA VAL A 115 8.84 -3.03 14.32
C VAL A 115 8.09 -2.36 13.16
N TYR A 116 7.32 -1.33 13.47
CA TYR A 116 6.53 -0.59 12.49
C TYR A 116 7.40 0.04 11.41
N LEU A 117 8.49 0.74 11.78
CA LEU A 117 9.40 1.36 10.80
C LEU A 117 10.08 0.34 9.88
N ASN A 118 10.41 -0.85 10.40
CA ASN A 118 10.97 -1.94 9.60
C ASN A 118 9.95 -2.51 8.61
N GLU A 119 8.71 -2.70 9.04
CA GLU A 119 7.62 -3.12 8.16
C GLU A 119 7.30 -2.06 7.10
N GLU A 120 7.25 -0.78 7.49
CA GLU A 120 6.98 0.34 6.61
C GLU A 120 8.05 0.58 5.54
N GLU A 121 9.31 0.24 5.80
CA GLU A 121 10.34 0.30 4.76
C GLU A 121 10.01 -0.65 3.60
N SER A 122 9.54 -1.86 3.92
CA SER A 122 9.12 -2.84 2.92
C SER A 122 7.84 -2.42 2.19
N TYR A 123 6.82 -1.96 2.93
CA TYR A 123 5.55 -1.54 2.34
C TYR A 123 5.66 -0.23 1.55
N GLY A 124 6.52 0.69 1.97
CA GLY A 124 6.79 1.95 1.25
C GLY A 124 7.32 1.70 -0.16
N ALA A 125 8.30 0.81 -0.31
CA ALA A 125 8.83 0.45 -1.62
C ALA A 125 7.77 -0.21 -2.51
N ALA A 126 6.95 -1.09 -1.95
CA ALA A 126 5.85 -1.74 -2.66
C ALA A 126 4.78 -0.72 -3.11
N ARG A 127 4.36 0.20 -2.24
CA ARG A 127 3.39 1.26 -2.58
C ARG A 127 3.93 2.17 -3.68
N SER A 128 5.19 2.58 -3.64
CA SER A 128 5.79 3.37 -4.71
C SER A 128 5.85 2.63 -6.04
N ALA A 129 6.14 1.32 -6.03
CA ALA A 129 6.12 0.50 -7.23
C ALA A 129 4.70 0.37 -7.80
N LEU A 130 3.70 0.16 -6.95
CA LEU A 130 2.29 0.08 -7.35
C LEU A 130 1.79 1.40 -7.93
N LEU A 131 2.11 2.54 -7.31
CA LEU A 131 1.77 3.86 -7.85
C LEU A 131 2.33 4.05 -9.27
N GLY A 132 3.63 3.77 -9.47
CA GLY A 132 4.24 3.87 -10.80
C GLY A 132 3.58 2.93 -11.82
N ALA A 133 3.24 1.71 -11.44
CA ALA A 133 2.59 0.76 -12.33
C ALA A 133 1.13 1.14 -12.66
N LEU A 134 0.41 1.79 -11.75
CA LEU A 134 -0.93 2.34 -12.01
C LEU A 134 -0.86 3.55 -12.94
N ASP A 135 0.14 4.43 -12.77
CA ASP A 135 0.40 5.56 -13.66
C ASP A 135 0.72 5.06 -15.09
N ASP A 136 1.59 4.06 -15.22
CA ASP A 136 1.93 3.46 -16.52
C ASP A 136 0.70 2.81 -17.20
N GLU A 137 -0.18 2.18 -16.42
CA GLU A 137 -1.44 1.60 -16.89
C GLU A 137 -2.43 2.69 -17.35
N LEU A 138 -2.56 3.76 -16.58
CA LEU A 138 -3.37 4.94 -16.94
C LEU A 138 -2.86 5.58 -18.24
N ASP A 139 -1.55 5.76 -18.37
CA ASP A 139 -0.92 6.31 -19.58
C ASP A 139 -1.14 5.43 -20.81
N LEU A 140 -1.17 4.10 -20.63
CA LEU A 140 -1.51 3.18 -21.72
C LEU A 140 -2.95 3.40 -22.20
N TYR A 141 -3.93 3.39 -21.28
CA TYR A 141 -5.33 3.50 -21.67
C TYR A 141 -5.71 4.91 -22.12
N GLY A 142 -5.12 5.94 -21.51
CA GLY A 142 -5.26 7.34 -21.92
C GLY A 142 -4.78 7.59 -23.35
N ARG A 143 -3.81 6.81 -23.85
CA ARG A 143 -3.40 6.81 -25.26
C ARG A 143 -4.30 5.94 -26.14
N LEU A 144 -4.67 4.75 -25.70
CA LEU A 144 -5.46 3.82 -26.51
C LEU A 144 -6.90 4.32 -26.76
N LEU A 145 -7.54 4.99 -25.81
CA LEU A 145 -8.89 5.52 -25.97
C LEU A 145 -9.05 6.47 -27.19
N PRO A 146 -8.25 7.55 -27.31
CA PRO A 146 -8.34 8.44 -28.46
C PRO A 146 -7.88 7.78 -29.76
N GLU A 147 -6.87 6.90 -29.72
CA GLU A 147 -6.41 6.15 -30.89
C GLU A 147 -7.51 5.21 -31.45
N LEU A 148 -8.28 4.55 -30.56
CA LEU A 148 -9.42 3.72 -30.92
C LEU A 148 -10.60 4.54 -31.45
N GLU A 149 -10.80 5.76 -30.94
CA GLU A 149 -11.86 6.65 -31.40
C GLU A 149 -11.58 7.21 -32.80
N THR A 150 -10.34 7.60 -33.05
CA THR A 150 -9.87 8.15 -34.34
C THR A 150 -9.63 7.05 -35.38
N GLY A 151 -9.51 5.79 -34.95
CA GLY A 151 -9.19 4.64 -35.79
C GLY A 151 -7.71 4.54 -36.13
N GLU A 152 -6.84 5.27 -35.43
CA GLU A 152 -5.38 5.16 -35.53
C GLU A 152 -4.87 3.79 -35.08
N THR A 153 -5.56 3.17 -34.13
CA THR A 153 -5.29 1.81 -33.63
C THR A 153 -6.55 0.96 -33.79
N THR A 154 -6.40 -0.25 -34.32
CA THR A 154 -7.50 -1.23 -34.40
C THR A 154 -7.75 -1.90 -33.04
N PRO A 155 -8.96 -2.47 -32.79
CA PRO A 155 -9.22 -3.23 -31.57
C PRO A 155 -8.24 -4.38 -31.35
N GLU A 156 -7.80 -5.05 -32.42
CA GLU A 156 -6.82 -6.14 -32.32
C GLU A 156 -5.45 -5.65 -31.85
N GLU A 157 -4.96 -4.55 -32.43
CA GLU A 157 -3.68 -3.95 -32.00
C GLU A 157 -3.75 -3.45 -30.56
N ALA A 158 -4.86 -2.84 -30.15
CA ALA A 158 -5.09 -2.45 -28.77
C ALA A 158 -5.02 -3.65 -27.82
N ARG A 159 -5.75 -4.74 -28.10
CA ARG A 159 -5.71 -5.98 -27.29
C ARG A 159 -4.30 -6.55 -27.18
N GLN A 160 -3.54 -6.55 -28.27
CA GLN A 160 -2.15 -7.02 -28.27
C GLN A 160 -1.22 -6.13 -27.44
N ARG A 161 -1.41 -4.81 -27.47
CA ARG A 161 -0.65 -3.87 -26.63
C ARG A 161 -0.95 -4.07 -25.16
N ILE A 162 -2.23 -4.25 -24.79
CA ILE A 162 -2.65 -4.51 -23.40
C ILE A 162 -2.08 -5.85 -22.90
N ALA A 163 -2.15 -6.90 -23.71
CA ALA A 163 -1.57 -8.20 -23.36
C ALA A 163 -0.03 -8.15 -23.24
N ARG A 164 0.64 -7.29 -24.02
CA ARG A 164 2.08 -7.07 -23.92
C ARG A 164 2.41 -6.34 -22.62
N PHE A 165 1.71 -5.25 -22.33
CA PHE A 165 1.87 -4.47 -21.10
C PHE A 165 1.74 -5.37 -19.86
N ALA A 166 0.66 -6.15 -19.79
CA ALA A 166 0.43 -7.07 -18.67
C ALA A 166 1.54 -8.13 -18.49
N ARG A 167 2.22 -8.52 -19.58
CA ARG A 167 3.28 -9.54 -19.53
C ARG A 167 4.64 -8.96 -19.20
N ASP A 168 4.97 -7.83 -19.82
CA ASP A 168 6.33 -7.33 -19.90
C ASP A 168 6.58 -6.16 -18.95
N ASP A 169 5.53 -5.38 -18.64
CA ASP A 169 5.65 -4.09 -17.94
C ASP A 169 4.89 -4.05 -16.60
N ALA A 170 3.80 -4.82 -16.45
CA ALA A 170 2.98 -4.81 -15.24
C ALA A 170 3.60 -5.57 -14.06
N LEU A 171 3.28 -5.12 -12.84
CA LEU A 171 3.61 -5.83 -11.61
C LEU A 171 2.67 -7.02 -11.40
N GLY A 172 3.24 -8.23 -11.30
CA GLY A 172 2.51 -9.44 -10.94
C GLY A 172 2.49 -10.53 -12.02
N PRO A 173 1.50 -11.43 -12.00
CA PRO A 173 1.33 -12.45 -13.02
C PRO A 173 1.07 -11.85 -14.41
N PRO A 174 1.47 -12.55 -15.51
CA PRO A 174 1.48 -12.00 -16.87
C PRO A 174 0.09 -11.74 -17.49
N ASN A 175 -0.98 -12.06 -16.77
CA ASN A 175 -2.37 -11.79 -17.14
C ASN A 175 -3.03 -10.75 -16.23
N ARG A 176 -2.29 -10.12 -15.31
CA ARG A 176 -2.81 -9.13 -14.36
C ARG A 176 -2.12 -7.80 -14.54
N THR A 177 -2.83 -6.74 -14.22
CA THR A 177 -2.23 -5.41 -14.10
C THR A 177 -2.21 -4.95 -12.65
N ALA A 178 -1.59 -3.80 -12.39
CA ALA A 178 -1.46 -3.26 -11.03
C ALA A 178 -2.81 -3.02 -10.37
N ALA A 179 -3.81 -2.53 -11.11
CA ALA A 179 -5.17 -2.37 -10.59
C ALA A 179 -5.82 -3.71 -10.19
N ASP A 180 -5.54 -4.82 -10.89
CA ASP A 180 -6.06 -6.12 -10.47
C ASP A 180 -5.48 -6.57 -9.13
N VAL A 181 -4.23 -6.19 -8.84
CA VAL A 181 -3.56 -6.54 -7.59
C VAL A 181 -4.09 -5.66 -6.44
N VAL A 182 -4.25 -4.36 -6.68
CA VAL A 182 -4.70 -3.41 -5.65
C VAL A 182 -6.16 -3.64 -5.28
N LEU A 183 -7.05 -3.79 -6.27
CA LEU A 183 -8.48 -3.95 -6.03
C LEU A 183 -8.85 -5.32 -5.43
N GLU A 184 -8.09 -6.39 -5.73
CA GLU A 184 -8.29 -7.69 -5.06
C GLU A 184 -7.87 -7.62 -3.59
N ALA A 185 -6.78 -6.90 -3.28
CA ALA A 185 -6.34 -6.74 -1.89
C ALA A 185 -7.35 -5.99 -1.01
N GLU A 186 -8.15 -5.08 -1.59
CA GLU A 186 -9.28 -4.45 -0.90
C GLU A 186 -10.38 -5.45 -0.57
N ILE A 187 -10.74 -6.31 -1.53
CA ILE A 187 -11.79 -7.33 -1.37
C ILE A 187 -11.41 -8.36 -0.30
N ASP A 188 -10.14 -8.76 -0.27
CA ASP A 188 -9.63 -9.69 0.74
C ASP A 188 -9.53 -9.08 2.15
N ALA A 189 -9.50 -7.75 2.26
CA ALA A 189 -9.45 -7.03 3.54
C ALA A 189 -10.83 -6.73 4.15
N ALA A 190 -11.93 -6.90 3.39
CA ALA A 190 -13.31 -6.61 3.78
C ALA A 190 -14.06 -7.81 4.39
#